data_AF-A0A8T6HZN6-F1
#
_entry.id   AF-A0A8T6HZN6-F1
#
_cell.length_a   1.000
_cell.length_b   1.000
_cell.length_c   1.000
_cell.angle_alpha   90.00
_cell.angle_beta   90.00
_cell.angle_gamma   90.00
#
_symmetry.space_group_name_H-M   'P 1'
#
loop_
_entity.id
_entity.type
_entity.pdbx_description
1 polymer ?
#
loop_
_entity_poly.entity_id
_entity_poly.type
_entity_poly.pdbx_seq_one_letter_code
_entity_poly.pdbx_strand_id
1 'polypeptide(L)'
;MAAPRWSQCAPTAGSTGELSAVTLDDALTDVRIAFLQVEFAIKLLSYCEQGDIDPAVLDTHQVVLLEQGNLGFPAGNFSAREDIIRAASVAVSLALAGSALALDKAWETAGIPRDPSSPDGAVRLRTLVHMVRCAYAHGVADPRWEVRGNYRQVLEVDLPTAPLRLDLRALDSQSFDFVQLGGHAKWFEIRDQSIIALTESNSVASTRPKSAPKRLAIASDVLEVRSSSPRGHPAITQPDMAVLFDLLDGWRHLPSYRLEPRADAMFGLFMPDALDRHLAPRGITVNPLLIPEFPLGQDDTRRSDKADFFAVSRDRRHAFLVELKTDMNSLRDTQEDYLHRAVERGMASLLCDIRSMAKTKNSRARRKYFHLLKAVAELELMILPVELEDRIYDSSQGVYDCIDRIRLPSALPDIEVIHVLPAAVKGMDCIDFEGFAAVVEEHGKIGERFAASLRNWSAIKAGDRWPDTAPAK
;
A
#
# COMPACT_ATOMS: atom_id res chain seq x y z
N MET A 1 10.16 -18.99 -24.00
CA MET A 1 9.97 -19.65 -22.68
C MET A 1 9.39 -18.61 -21.74
N ALA A 2 8.11 -18.72 -21.41
CA ALA A 2 7.41 -17.75 -20.57
C ALA A 2 7.63 -18.08 -19.09
N ALA A 3 7.95 -17.08 -18.28
CA ALA A 3 8.09 -17.23 -16.82
C ALA A 3 6.72 -17.52 -16.17
N PRO A 4 6.65 -18.35 -15.11
CA PRO A 4 5.40 -18.66 -14.44
C PRO A 4 4.90 -17.43 -13.66
N ARG A 5 3.61 -17.10 -13.84
CA ARG A 5 2.89 -16.14 -13.00
C ARG A 5 2.62 -16.79 -11.65
N TRP A 6 3.13 -16.19 -10.58
CA TRP A 6 2.79 -16.55 -9.21
C TRP A 6 1.34 -16.13 -8.94
N SER A 7 0.42 -17.09 -8.95
CA SER A 7 -0.95 -16.92 -8.49
C SER A 7 -0.96 -16.68 -6.99
N GLN A 8 -1.53 -15.55 -6.57
CA GLN A 8 -1.71 -15.22 -5.16
C GLN A 8 -2.68 -16.23 -4.52
N CYS A 9 -2.23 -16.93 -3.47
CA CYS A 9 -3.09 -17.73 -2.62
C CYS A 9 -4.12 -16.81 -1.93
N ALA A 10 -5.40 -17.00 -2.21
CA ALA A 10 -6.47 -16.40 -1.45
C ALA A 10 -6.58 -17.10 -0.07
N PRO A 11 -6.81 -16.36 1.03
CA PRO A 11 -7.04 -16.96 2.34
C PRO A 11 -8.38 -17.71 2.35
N THR A 12 -8.37 -18.96 2.81
CA THR A 12 -9.58 -19.77 3.03
C THR A 12 -10.41 -19.19 4.18
N ALA A 13 -11.70 -18.97 3.94
CA ALA A 13 -12.66 -18.52 4.93
C ALA A 13 -12.92 -19.60 6.00
N GLY A 14 -12.26 -19.48 7.15
CA GLY A 14 -12.57 -20.21 8.37
C GLY A 14 -12.86 -19.20 9.48
N SER A 15 -14.05 -19.31 10.08
CA SER A 15 -14.56 -18.58 11.26
C SER A 15 -14.28 -17.07 11.33
N THR A 16 -15.35 -16.27 11.35
CA THR A 16 -15.31 -14.87 11.81
C THR A 16 -14.96 -14.81 13.30
N GLY A 17 -13.69 -15.04 13.65
CA GLY A 17 -13.14 -14.57 14.91
C GLY A 17 -12.99 -13.07 14.78
N GLU A 18 -13.58 -12.30 15.70
CA GLU A 18 -13.13 -10.94 15.96
C GLU A 18 -11.59 -10.99 16.08
N LEU A 19 -10.88 -10.37 15.14
CA LEU A 19 -9.44 -10.19 15.27
C LEU A 19 -9.24 -9.26 16.46
N SER A 20 -9.08 -9.85 17.63
CA SER A 20 -8.74 -9.15 18.87
C SER A 20 -7.59 -8.22 18.56
N ALA A 21 -7.73 -6.95 18.93
CA ALA A 21 -6.63 -6.00 18.83
C ALA A 21 -5.41 -6.60 19.55
N VAL A 22 -4.26 -6.64 18.86
CA VAL A 22 -3.01 -7.16 19.41
C VAL A 22 -2.69 -6.37 20.68
N THR A 23 -2.59 -7.08 21.80
CA THR A 23 -2.28 -6.45 23.09
C THR A 23 -0.80 -6.15 23.21
N LEU A 24 -0.41 -5.33 24.18
CA LEU A 24 1.01 -5.11 24.46
C LEU A 24 1.69 -6.40 24.93
N ASP A 25 0.98 -7.27 25.66
CA ASP A 25 1.52 -8.55 26.13
C ASP A 25 1.81 -9.51 24.96
N ASP A 26 0.93 -9.52 23.95
CA ASP A 26 1.18 -10.25 22.70
C ASP A 26 2.44 -9.72 22.00
N ALA A 27 2.55 -8.39 21.87
CA ALA A 27 3.71 -7.75 21.24
C ALA A 27 5.03 -7.99 22.00
N LEU A 28 5.00 -8.02 23.34
CA LEU A 28 6.16 -8.37 24.16
C LEU A 28 6.52 -9.86 24.04
N THR A 29 5.52 -10.73 23.86
CA THR A 29 5.74 -12.14 23.55
C THR A 29 6.45 -12.31 22.20
N ASP A 30 6.05 -11.54 21.19
CA ASP A 30 6.69 -11.52 19.88
C ASP A 30 8.14 -11.03 19.97
N VAL A 31 8.41 -9.97 20.75
CA VAL A 31 9.78 -9.49 21.02
C VAL A 31 10.63 -10.62 21.62
N ARG A 32 10.11 -11.32 22.63
CA ARG A 32 10.83 -12.44 23.26
C ARG A 32 11.17 -13.54 22.25
N ILE A 33 10.19 -13.97 21.45
CA ILE A 33 10.38 -15.02 20.44
C ILE A 33 11.39 -14.57 19.39
N ALA A 34 11.32 -13.33 18.92
CA ALA A 34 12.26 -12.80 17.93
C ALA A 34 13.71 -12.79 18.46
N PHE A 35 13.92 -12.46 19.74
CA PHE A 35 15.26 -12.51 20.33
C PHE A 35 15.76 -13.94 20.63
N LEU A 36 14.87 -14.89 20.93
CA LEU A 36 15.24 -16.31 20.97
C LEU A 36 15.71 -16.79 19.59
N GLN A 37 15.09 -16.30 18.52
CA GLN A 37 15.52 -16.61 17.15
C GLN A 37 16.91 -16.00 16.84
N VAL A 38 17.20 -14.79 17.33
CA VAL A 38 18.54 -14.19 17.23
C VAL A 38 19.58 -15.05 17.97
N GLU A 39 19.27 -15.47 19.20
CA GLU A 39 20.16 -16.33 19.98
C GLU A 39 20.42 -17.67 19.28
N PHE A 40 19.36 -18.31 18.78
CA PHE A 40 19.47 -19.56 18.02
C PHE A 40 20.34 -19.38 16.77
N ALA A 41 20.13 -18.32 15.99
CA ALA A 41 20.89 -18.07 14.77
C ALA A 41 22.38 -17.80 15.07
N ILE A 42 22.69 -17.03 16.12
CA ILE A 42 24.08 -16.75 16.53
C ILE A 42 24.77 -18.05 16.98
N LYS A 43 24.08 -18.88 17.77
CA LYS A 43 24.61 -20.20 18.17
C LYS A 43 24.85 -21.09 16.95
N LEU A 44 23.90 -21.15 16.03
CA LEU A 44 24.03 -21.94 14.80
C LEU A 44 25.26 -21.49 14.00
N LEU A 45 25.44 -20.18 13.77
CA LEU A 45 26.62 -19.64 13.09
C LEU A 45 27.92 -20.05 13.80
N SER A 46 27.97 -19.93 15.13
CA SER A 46 29.14 -20.34 15.91
C SER A 46 29.48 -21.83 15.75
N TYR A 47 28.48 -22.72 15.75
CA TYR A 47 28.68 -24.16 15.48
C TYR A 47 29.21 -24.40 14.06
N CYS A 48 28.69 -23.70 13.05
CA CYS A 48 29.20 -23.78 11.68
C CYS A 48 30.65 -23.31 11.58
N GLU A 49 30.98 -22.19 12.23
CA GLU A 49 32.34 -21.62 12.27
C GLU A 49 33.34 -22.52 12.99
N GLN A 50 32.90 -23.24 14.03
CA GLN A 50 33.73 -24.23 14.74
C GLN A 50 33.89 -25.54 13.96
N GLY A 51 32.96 -25.85 13.05
CA GLY A 51 33.00 -27.04 12.20
C GLY A 51 32.26 -28.22 12.81
N ASP A 52 31.36 -27.94 13.75
CA ASP A 52 30.54 -28.94 14.44
C ASP A 52 29.38 -29.44 13.57
N ILE A 53 29.17 -28.83 12.41
CA ILE A 53 28.19 -29.26 11.41
C ILE A 53 28.93 -29.84 10.21
N ASP A 54 28.81 -31.15 10.02
CA ASP A 54 29.37 -31.86 8.88
C ASP A 54 28.50 -31.61 7.62
N PRO A 55 29.05 -30.97 6.56
CA PRO A 55 28.34 -30.77 5.30
C PRO A 55 27.82 -32.08 4.69
N ALA A 56 28.54 -33.19 4.84
CA ALA A 56 28.13 -34.48 4.27
C ALA A 56 26.89 -35.06 4.97
N VAL A 57 26.61 -34.65 6.21
CA VAL A 57 25.41 -35.04 6.95
C VAL A 57 24.26 -34.07 6.68
N LEU A 58 24.54 -32.76 6.70
CA LEU A 58 23.52 -31.74 6.51
C LEU A 58 22.98 -31.70 5.07
N ASP A 59 23.87 -31.74 4.07
CA ASP A 59 23.53 -31.56 2.65
C ASP A 59 23.13 -32.89 1.98
N THR A 60 22.21 -33.59 2.63
CA THR A 60 21.61 -34.82 2.11
C THR A 60 20.29 -34.50 1.43
N HIS A 61 19.83 -35.40 0.54
CA HIS A 61 18.50 -35.24 -0.05
C HIS A 61 17.43 -35.40 1.03
N GLN A 62 16.66 -34.34 1.28
CA GLN A 62 15.60 -34.32 2.30
C GLN A 62 14.24 -34.10 1.64
N VAL A 63 13.23 -34.81 2.14
CA VAL A 63 11.83 -34.62 1.72
C VAL A 63 10.98 -34.39 2.95
N VAL A 64 10.36 -33.21 3.03
CA VAL A 64 9.40 -32.88 4.08
C VAL A 64 8.00 -33.17 3.56
N LEU A 65 7.29 -34.08 4.24
CA LEU A 65 5.92 -34.46 3.91
C LEU A 65 4.94 -33.46 4.56
N LEU A 66 4.13 -32.78 3.76
CA LEU A 66 3.08 -31.87 4.24
C LEU A 66 1.71 -32.33 3.74
N GLU A 67 0.64 -31.92 4.43
CA GLU A 67 -0.74 -32.30 4.09
C GLU A 67 -1.16 -31.88 2.67
N GLN A 68 -0.59 -30.78 2.16
CA GLN A 68 -0.92 -30.21 0.85
C GLN A 68 0.12 -30.54 -0.25
N GLY A 69 1.11 -31.38 0.04
CA GLY A 69 2.17 -31.76 -0.89
C GLY A 69 3.52 -31.99 -0.20
N ASN A 70 4.51 -32.44 -0.97
CA ASN A 70 5.86 -32.70 -0.45
C ASN A 70 6.83 -31.60 -0.87
N LEU A 71 7.72 -31.18 0.03
CA LEU A 71 8.84 -30.28 -0.27
C LEU A 71 10.13 -31.09 -0.33
N GLY A 72 10.78 -31.08 -1.50
CA GLY A 72 12.08 -31.74 -1.70
C GLY A 72 13.24 -30.75 -1.67
N PHE A 73 14.29 -31.08 -0.94
CA PHE A 73 15.54 -30.33 -0.86
C PHE A 73 16.67 -31.22 -1.41
N PRO A 74 17.21 -30.95 -2.61
CA PRO A 74 18.29 -31.76 -3.19
C PRO A 74 19.61 -31.51 -2.46
N ALA A 75 20.46 -32.55 -2.42
CA ALA A 75 21.85 -32.45 -1.98
C ALA A 75 22.69 -31.59 -2.95
N GLY A 76 23.84 -31.12 -2.48
CA GLY A 76 24.84 -30.38 -3.25
C GLY A 76 24.79 -28.86 -3.09
N ASN A 77 23.78 -28.32 -2.40
CA ASN A 77 23.62 -26.87 -2.22
C ASN A 77 24.48 -26.30 -1.09
N PHE A 78 24.95 -27.17 -0.19
CA PHE A 78 25.75 -26.85 0.97
C PHE A 78 26.97 -27.76 1.07
N SER A 79 27.52 -28.14 -0.09
CA SER A 79 28.61 -29.12 -0.19
C SER A 79 29.94 -28.61 0.34
N ALA A 80 30.12 -27.28 0.42
CA ALA A 80 31.25 -26.64 1.07
C ALA A 80 30.85 -26.07 2.44
N ARG A 81 31.79 -26.10 3.40
CA ARG A 81 31.59 -25.55 4.75
C ARG A 81 31.29 -24.05 4.70
N GLU A 82 31.91 -23.34 3.76
CA GLU A 82 31.73 -21.91 3.54
C GLU A 82 30.28 -21.57 3.18
N ASP A 83 29.57 -22.43 2.45
CA ASP A 83 28.17 -22.21 2.08
C ASP A 83 27.26 -22.29 3.31
N ILE A 84 27.54 -23.22 4.23
CA ILE A 84 26.80 -23.38 5.49
C ILE A 84 27.05 -22.18 6.41
N ILE A 85 28.30 -21.76 6.55
CA ILE A 85 28.66 -20.55 7.33
C ILE A 85 27.94 -19.33 6.75
N ARG A 86 27.97 -19.16 5.43
CA ARG A 86 27.28 -18.05 4.76
C ARG A 86 25.78 -18.09 4.98
N ALA A 87 25.14 -19.25 4.89
CA ALA A 87 23.72 -19.41 5.16
C ALA A 87 23.36 -19.09 6.62
N ALA A 88 24.17 -19.56 7.58
CA ALA A 88 23.99 -19.22 8.99
C ALA A 88 24.19 -17.72 9.26
N SER A 89 25.13 -17.07 8.59
CA SER A 89 25.32 -15.61 8.67
C SER A 89 24.10 -14.85 8.14
N VAL A 90 23.51 -15.27 7.01
CA VAL A 90 22.26 -14.70 6.50
C VAL A 90 21.10 -14.94 7.48
N ALA A 91 21.05 -16.11 8.13
CA ALA A 91 20.05 -16.41 9.15
C ALA A 91 20.16 -15.47 10.37
N VAL A 92 21.39 -15.13 10.79
CA VAL A 92 21.64 -14.11 11.82
C VAL A 92 21.08 -12.76 11.38
N SER A 93 21.38 -12.33 10.14
CA SER A 93 20.88 -11.07 9.59
C SER A 93 19.34 -11.02 9.54
N LEU A 94 18.68 -12.12 9.13
CA LEU A 94 17.22 -12.26 9.11
C LEU A 94 16.61 -12.19 10.51
N ALA A 95 17.21 -12.89 11.48
CA ALA A 95 16.74 -12.87 12.86
C ALA A 95 16.86 -11.46 13.47
N LEU A 96 17.95 -10.76 13.18
CA LEU A 96 18.17 -9.39 13.65
C LEU A 96 17.14 -8.43 13.04
N ALA A 97 16.86 -8.52 11.74
CA ALA A 97 15.78 -7.78 11.09
C ALA A 97 14.41 -8.03 11.75
N GLY A 98 14.09 -9.30 12.01
CA GLY A 98 12.87 -9.70 12.70
C GLY A 98 12.77 -9.12 14.12
N SER A 99 13.87 -9.12 14.86
CA SER A 99 13.91 -8.54 16.22
C SER A 99 13.69 -7.03 16.26
N ALA A 100 14.24 -6.29 15.28
CA ALA A 100 14.02 -4.84 15.16
C ALA A 100 12.56 -4.51 14.80
N LEU A 101 11.94 -5.32 13.92
CA LEU A 101 10.52 -5.19 13.57
C LEU A 101 9.62 -5.47 14.77
N ALA A 102 9.87 -6.55 15.51
CA ALA A 102 9.10 -6.91 16.70
C ALA A 102 9.17 -5.82 17.77
N LEU A 103 10.36 -5.25 18.01
CA LEU A 103 10.52 -4.13 18.94
C LEU A 103 9.77 -2.87 18.47
N ASP A 104 9.92 -2.42 17.21
CA ASP A 104 9.19 -1.22 16.73
C ASP A 104 7.67 -1.43 16.80
N LYS A 105 7.19 -2.66 16.57
CA LYS A 105 5.78 -3.00 16.71
C LYS A 105 5.32 -2.93 18.17
N ALA A 106 6.09 -3.44 19.12
CA ALA A 106 5.76 -3.32 20.55
C ALA A 106 5.68 -1.85 21.00
N TRP A 107 6.61 -1.00 20.54
CA TRP A 107 6.56 0.44 20.77
C TRP A 107 5.35 1.13 20.11
N GLU A 108 4.95 0.69 18.92
CA GLU A 108 3.73 1.16 18.26
C GLU A 108 2.48 0.80 19.06
N THR A 109 2.37 -0.45 19.52
CA THR A 109 1.26 -0.93 20.34
C THR A 109 1.16 -0.18 21.67
N ALA A 110 2.30 0.24 22.25
CA ALA A 110 2.33 1.08 23.45
C ALA A 110 1.99 2.57 23.19
N GLY A 111 1.85 3.00 21.94
CA GLY A 111 1.49 4.38 21.59
C GLY A 111 2.61 5.41 21.79
N ILE A 112 3.87 4.98 21.92
CA ILE A 112 5.02 5.86 22.22
C ILE A 112 5.59 6.41 20.92
N PRO A 113 5.57 7.71 20.60
CA PRO A 113 5.90 8.20 19.25
C PRO A 113 7.38 7.97 18.84
N ARG A 114 7.66 8.14 17.54
CA ARG A 114 9.02 8.25 17.01
C ARG A 114 9.34 9.72 16.80
N ASP A 115 10.26 10.26 17.58
CA ASP A 115 10.72 11.63 17.41
C ASP A 115 12.22 11.72 17.76
N PRO A 116 13.10 11.83 16.75
CA PRO A 116 14.55 11.89 16.99
C PRO A 116 14.99 13.15 17.76
N SER A 117 14.14 14.18 17.82
CA SER A 117 14.40 15.44 18.52
C SER A 117 13.84 15.46 19.95
N SER A 118 13.13 14.42 20.37
CA SER A 118 12.56 14.35 21.72
C SER A 118 13.65 14.28 22.79
N PRO A 119 13.53 15.02 23.90
CA PRO A 119 14.42 14.84 25.05
C PRO A 119 14.10 13.57 25.85
N ASP A 120 12.97 12.91 25.58
CA ASP A 120 12.55 11.71 26.29
C ASP A 120 13.36 10.48 25.87
N GLY A 121 13.99 9.81 26.84
CA GLY A 121 14.86 8.66 26.60
C GLY A 121 14.16 7.47 25.94
N ALA A 122 12.91 7.18 26.29
CA ALA A 122 12.15 6.09 25.71
C ALA A 122 11.80 6.38 24.24
N VAL A 123 11.46 7.63 23.92
CA VAL A 123 11.22 8.08 22.54
C VAL A 123 12.51 8.02 21.70
N ARG A 124 13.66 8.40 22.25
CA ARG A 124 14.97 8.26 21.56
C ARG A 124 15.35 6.80 21.35
N LEU A 125 15.12 5.94 22.34
CA LEU A 125 15.32 4.49 22.24
C LEU A 125 14.42 3.86 21.17
N ARG A 126 13.12 4.21 21.13
CA ARG A 126 12.23 3.81 20.03
C ARG A 126 12.77 4.28 18.69
N THR A 127 13.22 5.52 18.62
CA THR A 127 13.75 6.10 17.38
C THR A 127 14.98 5.31 16.88
N LEU A 128 15.87 4.90 17.78
CA LEU A 128 16.98 4.02 17.44
C LEU A 128 16.50 2.69 16.83
N VAL A 129 15.59 1.99 17.50
CA VAL A 129 15.00 0.72 17.03
C VAL A 129 14.39 0.89 15.64
N HIS A 130 13.65 1.98 15.44
CA HIS A 130 13.05 2.29 14.15
C HIS A 130 14.11 2.48 13.04
N MET A 131 15.21 3.16 13.33
CA MET A 131 16.29 3.36 12.37
C MET A 131 17.00 2.06 12.00
N VAL A 132 17.19 1.14 12.96
CA VAL A 132 17.71 -0.21 12.70
C VAL A 132 16.75 -0.98 11.80
N ARG A 133 15.44 -0.96 12.10
CA ARG A 133 14.42 -1.60 11.23
C ARG A 133 14.44 -1.04 9.80
N CYS A 134 14.57 0.27 9.65
CA CYS A 134 14.67 0.91 8.33
C CYS A 134 15.91 0.48 7.56
N ALA A 135 17.03 0.21 8.24
CA ALA A 135 18.24 -0.27 7.59
C ALA A 135 18.05 -1.65 6.89
N TYR A 136 17.11 -2.45 7.40
CA TYR A 136 16.76 -3.76 6.85
C TYR A 136 15.65 -3.73 5.79
N ALA A 137 14.90 -2.62 5.68
CA ALA A 137 13.66 -2.56 4.89
C ALA A 137 13.88 -2.73 3.37
N HIS A 138 15.10 -2.48 2.88
CA HIS A 138 15.43 -2.52 1.45
C HIS A 138 16.36 -3.66 1.04
N GLY A 139 16.75 -4.52 2.00
CA GLY A 139 17.58 -5.70 1.72
C GLY A 139 18.12 -6.31 3.00
N VAL A 140 17.71 -7.55 3.32
CA VAL A 140 18.16 -8.20 4.56
C VAL A 140 19.56 -8.82 4.44
N ALA A 141 19.98 -9.17 3.22
CA ALA A 141 21.31 -9.73 2.96
C ALA A 141 22.41 -8.66 2.79
N ASP A 142 22.04 -7.41 2.52
CA ASP A 142 22.94 -6.24 2.46
C ASP A 142 22.21 -5.03 3.07
N PRO A 143 21.98 -5.02 4.39
CA PRO A 143 21.27 -3.93 5.04
C PRO A 143 22.08 -2.64 4.94
N ARG A 144 21.39 -1.52 4.74
CA ARG A 144 22.00 -0.20 4.55
C ARG A 144 21.21 0.84 5.31
N TRP A 145 21.91 1.74 6.00
CA TRP A 145 21.25 2.88 6.62
C TRP A 145 20.51 3.71 5.58
N GLU A 146 19.24 3.98 5.85
CA GLU A 146 18.44 4.90 5.05
C GLU A 146 17.91 6.01 5.97
N VAL A 147 18.51 7.20 5.86
CA VAL A 147 18.28 8.28 6.82
C VAL A 147 17.69 9.50 6.10
N ARG A 148 16.41 9.78 6.39
CA ARG A 148 15.64 10.85 5.72
C ARG A 148 15.15 11.90 6.70
N GLY A 149 14.93 13.11 6.19
CA GLY A 149 14.24 14.19 6.93
C GLY A 149 14.88 14.51 8.29
N ASN A 150 14.03 14.57 9.32
CA ASN A 150 14.42 14.91 10.69
C ASN A 150 15.29 13.85 11.39
N TYR A 151 15.47 12.66 10.81
CA TYR A 151 16.38 11.65 11.38
C TYR A 151 17.86 11.91 11.05
N ARG A 152 18.18 12.90 10.20
CA ARG A 152 19.57 13.27 9.80
C ARG A 152 20.30 14.08 10.89
N GLN A 153 20.40 13.51 12.07
CA GLN A 153 21.00 14.11 13.26
C GLN A 153 21.79 13.09 14.07
N VAL A 154 22.46 13.57 15.12
CA VAL A 154 23.12 12.70 16.09
C VAL A 154 22.05 12.17 17.06
N LEU A 155 21.89 10.86 17.11
CA LEU A 155 21.03 10.19 18.07
C LEU A 155 21.88 9.71 19.25
N GLU A 156 21.49 10.08 20.46
CA GLU A 156 22.10 9.60 21.70
C GLU A 156 21.05 8.85 22.51
N VAL A 157 21.44 7.69 23.02
CA VAL A 157 20.58 6.84 23.83
C VAL A 157 21.38 6.42 25.05
N ASP A 158 20.84 6.74 26.23
CA ASP A 158 21.43 6.31 27.50
C ASP A 158 21.14 4.82 27.71
N LEU A 159 22.20 4.02 27.80
CA LEU A 159 22.13 2.58 28.07
C LEU A 159 22.96 2.28 29.32
N PRO A 160 22.57 1.29 30.15
CA PRO A 160 23.19 1.01 31.45
C PRO A 160 24.72 0.90 31.45
N THR A 161 25.28 0.25 30.42
CA THR A 161 26.71 -0.05 30.35
C THR A 161 27.51 1.13 29.81
N ALA A 162 27.00 1.80 28.78
CA ALA A 162 27.61 2.99 28.17
C ALA A 162 26.59 3.65 27.24
N PRO A 163 26.53 4.99 27.19
CA PRO A 163 25.67 5.70 26.25
C PRO A 163 26.07 5.38 24.80
N LEU A 164 25.06 5.21 23.94
CA LEU A 164 25.25 5.01 22.51
C LEU A 164 25.04 6.33 21.78
N ARG A 165 26.04 6.76 21.01
CA ARG A 165 25.98 7.97 20.17
C ARG A 165 26.19 7.61 18.71
N LEU A 166 25.20 7.88 17.86
CA LEU A 166 25.22 7.58 16.44
C LEU A 166 25.02 8.85 15.61
N ASP A 167 25.97 9.16 14.73
CA ASP A 167 25.77 10.18 13.71
C ASP A 167 25.04 9.58 12.50
N LEU A 168 23.70 9.65 12.53
CA LEU A 168 22.86 9.08 11.46
C LEU A 168 23.05 9.83 10.13
N ARG A 169 23.55 11.07 10.14
CA ARG A 169 23.86 11.78 8.89
C ARG A 169 25.09 11.16 8.23
N ALA A 170 26.12 10.86 9.01
CA ALA A 170 27.32 10.22 8.50
C ALA A 170 27.03 8.79 7.99
N LEU A 171 26.12 8.08 8.65
CA LEU A 171 25.78 6.70 8.33
C LEU A 171 24.87 6.55 7.10
N ASP A 172 24.18 7.60 6.64
CA ASP A 172 23.24 7.51 5.50
C ASP A 172 23.87 6.84 4.27
N SER A 173 23.17 5.85 3.70
CA SER A 173 23.61 4.99 2.58
C SER A 173 24.80 4.05 2.84
N GLN A 174 25.42 4.08 4.03
CA GLN A 174 26.45 3.11 4.40
C GLN A 174 25.82 1.73 4.67
N SER A 175 26.61 0.67 4.44
CA SER A 175 26.23 -0.67 4.89
C SER A 175 26.06 -0.67 6.41
N PHE A 176 24.98 -1.28 6.85
CA PHE A 176 24.64 -1.43 8.26
C PHE A 176 25.42 -2.61 8.84
N ASP A 177 26.06 -2.39 9.99
CA ASP A 177 26.77 -3.41 10.74
C ASP A 177 26.50 -3.20 12.24
N PHE A 178 26.21 -4.28 12.97
CA PHE A 178 25.99 -4.20 14.41
C PHE A 178 27.19 -3.69 15.18
N VAL A 179 28.41 -3.76 14.65
CA VAL A 179 29.59 -3.10 15.25
C VAL A 179 29.35 -1.59 15.43
N GLN A 180 28.61 -0.96 14.52
CA GLN A 180 28.24 0.46 14.64
C GLN A 180 27.34 0.72 15.86
N LEU A 181 26.58 -0.28 16.30
CA LEU A 181 25.77 -0.25 17.52
C LEU A 181 26.55 -0.72 18.76
N GLY A 182 27.82 -1.13 18.66
CA GLY A 182 28.55 -1.76 19.77
C GLY A 182 28.43 -3.29 19.83
N GLY A 183 28.01 -3.93 18.73
CA GLY A 183 27.91 -5.37 18.55
C GLY A 183 26.61 -5.99 19.07
N HIS A 184 26.52 -7.32 18.94
CA HIS A 184 25.32 -8.08 19.35
C HIS A 184 24.96 -7.88 20.83
N ALA A 185 25.95 -7.82 21.73
CA ALA A 185 25.69 -7.61 23.16
C ALA A 185 24.93 -6.30 23.43
N LYS A 186 25.29 -5.21 22.74
CA LYS A 186 24.62 -3.92 22.88
C LYS A 186 23.18 -3.96 22.33
N TRP A 187 22.90 -4.79 21.33
CA TRP A 187 21.54 -5.01 20.83
C TRP A 187 20.64 -5.73 21.85
N PHE A 188 21.17 -6.70 22.59
CA PHE A 188 20.44 -7.32 23.72
C PHE A 188 20.21 -6.33 24.87
N GLU A 189 21.15 -5.42 25.13
CA GLU A 189 20.94 -4.33 26.10
C GLU A 189 19.83 -3.36 25.65
N ILE A 190 19.79 -3.01 24.36
CA ILE A 190 18.71 -2.19 23.76
C ILE A 190 17.34 -2.88 23.93
N ARG A 191 17.26 -4.20 23.74
CA ARG A 191 16.05 -4.99 24.02
C ARG A 191 15.60 -4.83 25.46
N ASP A 192 16.51 -5.05 26.41
CA ASP A 192 16.17 -5.05 27.83
C ASP A 192 15.66 -3.68 28.27
N GLN A 193 16.33 -2.61 27.83
CA GLN A 193 15.87 -1.24 28.09
C GLN A 193 14.53 -0.94 27.43
N SER A 194 14.27 -1.50 26.24
CA SER A 194 12.97 -1.34 25.58
C SER A 194 11.85 -2.01 26.36
N ILE A 195 12.06 -3.24 26.84
CA ILE A 195 11.06 -3.97 27.63
C ILE A 195 10.74 -3.23 28.94
N ILE A 196 11.76 -2.70 29.63
CA ILE A 196 11.57 -1.91 30.86
C ILE A 196 10.70 -0.69 30.56
N ALA A 197 11.09 0.14 29.59
CA ALA A 197 10.38 1.37 29.25
C ALA A 197 8.94 1.12 28.76
N LEU A 198 8.70 0.04 28.01
CA LEU A 198 7.36 -0.39 27.57
C LEU A 198 6.47 -0.78 28.76
N THR A 199 7.02 -1.52 29.72
CA THR A 199 6.29 -1.99 30.91
C THR A 199 5.94 -0.84 31.86
N GLU A 200 6.87 0.09 32.07
CA GLU A 200 6.67 1.30 32.88
C GLU A 200 5.58 2.19 32.26
N SER A 201 5.63 2.40 30.94
CA SER A 201 4.65 3.21 30.22
C SER A 201 3.23 2.65 30.32
N ASN A 202 3.09 1.32 30.28
CA ASN A 202 1.79 0.65 30.42
C ASN A 202 1.21 0.80 31.85
N SER A 203 2.09 0.76 32.86
CA SER A 203 1.71 0.93 34.27
C SER A 203 1.20 2.35 34.55
N VAL A 204 1.81 3.37 33.96
CA VAL A 204 1.35 4.77 34.04
C VAL A 204 0.02 4.97 33.30
N ALA A 205 -0.16 4.34 32.13
CA ALA A 205 -1.41 4.41 31.38
C ALA A 205 -2.60 3.76 32.11
N SER A 206 -2.34 2.74 32.95
CA SER A 206 -3.37 2.05 33.73
C SER A 206 -3.83 2.82 34.98
N THR A 207 -3.07 3.80 35.47
CA THR A 207 -3.42 4.58 36.68
C THR A 207 -4.20 5.86 36.39
N ARG A 208 -4.33 6.28 35.11
CA ARG A 208 -5.30 7.32 34.74
C ARG A 208 -6.72 6.74 34.78
N PRO A 209 -7.68 7.38 35.48
CA PRO A 209 -9.05 6.91 35.56
C PRO A 209 -9.67 6.91 34.17
N LYS A 210 -9.76 5.73 33.54
CA LYS A 210 -10.52 5.52 32.32
C LYS A 210 -12.00 5.68 32.69
N SER A 211 -12.69 6.64 32.09
CA SER A 211 -14.15 6.69 32.10
C SER A 211 -14.68 5.33 31.63
N ALA A 212 -15.43 4.66 32.51
CA ALA A 212 -15.72 3.23 32.42
C ALA A 212 -16.37 2.81 31.10
N PRO A 213 -15.80 1.85 30.35
CA PRO A 213 -16.56 1.08 29.38
C PRO A 213 -17.35 -0.02 30.11
N LYS A 214 -18.61 -0.20 29.73
CA LYS A 214 -19.47 -1.30 30.17
C LYS A 214 -18.81 -2.64 29.81
N ARG A 215 -18.30 -3.36 30.81
CA ARG A 215 -17.89 -4.77 30.66
C ARG A 215 -19.14 -5.65 30.55
N LEU A 216 -19.29 -6.34 29.42
CA LEU A 216 -20.08 -7.56 29.36
C LEU A 216 -19.21 -8.71 29.91
N ALA A 217 -19.76 -9.47 30.85
CA ALA A 217 -19.13 -10.68 31.36
C ALA A 217 -19.39 -11.83 30.38
N ILE A 218 -18.34 -12.50 29.91
CA ILE A 218 -18.45 -13.79 29.22
C ILE A 218 -17.85 -14.85 30.14
N ALA A 219 -18.66 -15.85 30.46
CA ALA A 219 -18.28 -17.01 31.24
C ALA A 219 -17.40 -17.95 30.41
N SER A 220 -16.35 -18.46 31.05
CA SER A 220 -15.45 -19.49 30.52
C SER A 220 -16.02 -20.85 30.86
N ASP A 221 -16.63 -21.54 29.88
CA ASP A 221 -16.85 -22.98 29.96
C ASP A 221 -15.92 -23.72 28.99
N VAL A 222 -15.27 -24.71 29.57
CA VAL A 222 -14.31 -25.65 28.98
C VAL A 222 -15.02 -26.57 27.98
N LEU A 223 -14.51 -26.66 26.75
CA LEU A 223 -15.01 -27.58 25.74
C LEU A 223 -13.95 -28.64 25.41
N GLU A 224 -14.28 -29.88 25.75
CA GLU A 224 -13.56 -31.09 25.35
C GLU A 224 -13.57 -31.27 23.82
N VAL A 225 -12.40 -31.53 23.25
CA VAL A 225 -12.23 -31.85 21.83
C VAL A 225 -12.46 -33.35 21.62
N ARG A 226 -13.52 -33.71 20.89
CA ARG A 226 -13.69 -35.04 20.28
C ARG A 226 -13.43 -34.96 18.79
N SER A 227 -12.45 -35.74 18.32
CA SER A 227 -12.06 -35.89 16.92
C SER A 227 -13.10 -36.69 16.13
N SER A 228 -13.59 -36.14 15.01
CA SER A 228 -14.26 -36.92 13.97
C SER A 228 -13.78 -36.49 12.57
N SER A 229 -13.59 -37.51 11.73
CA SER A 229 -12.99 -37.55 10.39
C SER A 229 -13.55 -36.58 9.34
N PRO A 230 -12.79 -36.31 8.25
CA PRO A 230 -13.02 -35.18 7.37
C PRO A 230 -14.11 -35.44 6.32
N ARG A 231 -15.03 -34.48 6.18
CA ARG A 231 -15.93 -34.37 5.02
C ARG A 231 -15.23 -33.54 3.95
N GLY A 232 -15.22 -34.05 2.71
CA GLY A 232 -14.68 -33.34 1.55
C GLY A 232 -15.36 -31.99 1.34
N HIS A 233 -14.56 -30.95 1.11
CA HIS A 233 -15.08 -29.63 0.78
C HIS A 233 -15.56 -29.57 -0.68
N PRO A 234 -16.71 -28.92 -0.95
CA PRO A 234 -17.22 -28.77 -2.31
C PRO A 234 -16.35 -27.80 -3.12
N ALA A 235 -16.34 -28.01 -4.43
CA ALA A 235 -15.62 -27.18 -5.39
C ALA A 235 -16.05 -25.70 -5.27
N ILE A 236 -15.07 -24.81 -5.23
CA ILE A 236 -15.28 -23.36 -5.22
C ILE A 236 -15.89 -22.96 -6.57
N THR A 237 -17.18 -22.65 -6.59
CA THR A 237 -17.84 -21.96 -7.71
C THR A 237 -17.20 -20.58 -7.88
N GLN A 238 -17.02 -20.13 -9.13
CA GLN A 238 -16.44 -18.81 -9.40
C GLN A 238 -17.19 -17.73 -8.60
N PRO A 239 -16.48 -16.81 -7.93
CA PRO A 239 -17.12 -15.79 -7.11
C PRO A 239 -18.02 -14.90 -7.96
N ASP A 240 -19.26 -14.74 -7.54
CA ASP A 240 -20.25 -13.88 -8.18
C ASP A 240 -19.89 -12.40 -7.96
N MET A 241 -19.99 -11.58 -9.02
CA MET A 241 -19.81 -10.12 -8.94
C MET A 241 -20.77 -9.46 -7.95
N ALA A 242 -21.93 -10.07 -7.67
CA ALA A 242 -22.83 -9.61 -6.62
C ALA A 242 -22.15 -9.55 -5.24
N VAL A 243 -21.29 -10.53 -4.93
CA VAL A 243 -20.55 -10.58 -3.66
C VAL A 243 -19.57 -9.41 -3.54
N LEU A 244 -18.96 -8.98 -4.66
CA LEU A 244 -18.10 -7.80 -4.65
C LEU A 244 -18.89 -6.56 -4.23
N PHE A 245 -20.08 -6.35 -4.79
CA PHE A 245 -20.90 -5.19 -4.44
C PHE A 245 -21.40 -5.24 -3.00
N ASP A 246 -21.78 -6.43 -2.49
CA ASP A 246 -22.15 -6.60 -1.08
C ASP A 246 -20.98 -6.22 -0.15
N LEU A 247 -19.75 -6.58 -0.52
CA LEU A 247 -18.55 -6.18 0.23
C LEU A 247 -18.31 -4.68 0.16
N LEU A 248 -18.45 -4.05 -1.01
CA LEU A 248 -18.28 -2.60 -1.15
C LEU A 248 -19.35 -1.83 -0.35
N ASP A 249 -20.60 -2.31 -0.38
CA ASP A 249 -21.72 -1.76 0.38
C ASP A 249 -21.47 -1.83 1.88
N GLY A 250 -20.93 -2.94 2.39
CA GLY A 250 -20.59 -3.09 3.81
C GLY A 250 -19.33 -2.31 4.20
N TRP A 251 -18.25 -2.44 3.43
CA TRP A 251 -16.93 -1.91 3.79
C TRP A 251 -16.89 -0.38 3.82
N ARG A 252 -17.74 0.32 3.06
CA ARG A 252 -17.81 1.79 3.12
C ARG A 252 -18.19 2.33 4.50
N HIS A 253 -18.77 1.50 5.38
CA HIS A 253 -19.09 1.88 6.76
C HIS A 253 -17.94 1.61 7.75
N LEU A 254 -16.85 0.97 7.31
CA LEU A 254 -15.71 0.67 8.17
C LEU A 254 -14.79 1.90 8.35
N PRO A 255 -14.19 2.08 9.54
CA PRO A 255 -13.24 3.15 9.77
C PRO A 255 -12.07 3.12 8.78
N SER A 256 -11.67 4.30 8.28
CA SER A 256 -10.56 4.48 7.33
C SER A 256 -10.72 3.81 5.96
N TYR A 257 -11.82 3.09 5.70
CA TYR A 257 -12.08 2.56 4.37
C TYR A 257 -12.48 3.71 3.43
N ARG A 258 -11.89 3.72 2.24
CA ARG A 258 -12.20 4.69 1.18
C ARG A 258 -12.81 3.95 0.01
N LEU A 259 -14.09 4.22 -0.28
CA LEU A 259 -14.83 3.54 -1.33
C LEU A 259 -14.42 4.04 -2.72
N GLU A 260 -14.13 5.34 -2.88
CA GLU A 260 -13.77 5.95 -4.17
C GLU A 260 -12.73 5.13 -4.96
N PRO A 261 -11.49 4.88 -4.45
CA PRO A 261 -10.44 4.19 -5.20
C PRO A 261 -10.67 2.67 -5.35
N ARG A 262 -11.80 2.15 -4.87
CA ARG A 262 -12.17 0.74 -4.95
C ARG A 262 -13.32 0.50 -5.93
N ALA A 263 -14.16 1.51 -6.10
CA ALA A 263 -15.28 1.50 -7.03
C ALA A 263 -14.98 2.25 -8.34
N ASP A 264 -13.93 3.06 -8.40
CA ASP A 264 -13.51 3.85 -9.57
C ASP A 264 -13.50 3.05 -10.89
N ALA A 265 -12.92 1.84 -10.92
CA ALA A 265 -12.89 1.01 -12.12
C ALA A 265 -14.31 0.62 -12.60
N MET A 266 -15.26 0.44 -11.66
CA MET A 266 -16.66 0.16 -12.01
C MET A 266 -17.34 1.40 -12.56
N PHE A 267 -17.07 2.59 -12.00
CA PHE A 267 -17.51 3.85 -12.62
C PHE A 267 -16.92 4.00 -14.02
N GLY A 268 -15.61 3.80 -14.19
CA GLY A 268 -14.91 3.94 -15.47
C GLY A 268 -15.47 3.04 -16.59
N LEU A 269 -16.04 1.88 -16.25
CA LEU A 269 -16.67 0.99 -17.23
C LEU A 269 -17.92 1.61 -17.89
N PHE A 270 -18.71 2.37 -17.13
CA PHE A 270 -19.99 2.94 -17.59
C PHE A 270 -19.94 4.46 -17.77
N MET A 271 -18.83 5.08 -17.38
CA MET A 271 -18.63 6.52 -17.43
C MET A 271 -18.81 7.11 -18.85
N PRO A 272 -18.38 6.48 -19.97
CA PRO A 272 -18.64 7.04 -21.30
C PRO A 272 -20.13 7.20 -21.60
N ASP A 273 -20.93 6.18 -21.30
CA ASP A 273 -22.38 6.20 -21.54
C ASP A 273 -23.09 7.18 -20.61
N ALA A 274 -22.61 7.31 -19.37
CA ALA A 274 -23.13 8.28 -18.41
C ALA A 274 -22.85 9.72 -18.85
N LEU A 275 -21.63 10.00 -19.32
CA LEU A 275 -21.27 11.29 -19.89
C LEU A 275 -22.05 11.59 -21.17
N ASP A 276 -22.20 10.62 -22.08
CA ASP A 276 -22.99 10.77 -23.31
C ASP A 276 -24.44 11.17 -22.99
N ARG A 277 -25.07 10.51 -22.01
CA ARG A 277 -26.42 10.84 -21.59
C ARG A 277 -26.52 12.24 -20.99
N HIS A 278 -25.58 12.59 -20.13
CA HIS A 278 -25.51 13.90 -19.47
C HIS A 278 -25.29 15.05 -20.46
N LEU A 279 -24.46 14.81 -21.47
CA LEU A 279 -24.04 15.81 -22.45
C LEU A 279 -24.90 15.83 -23.73
N ALA A 280 -25.80 14.86 -23.92
CA ALA A 280 -26.73 14.81 -25.05
C ALA A 280 -27.54 16.10 -25.26
N PRO A 281 -28.05 16.80 -24.22
CA PRO A 281 -28.73 18.09 -24.39
C PRO A 281 -27.86 19.19 -25.01
N ARG A 282 -26.52 19.07 -24.87
CA ARG A 282 -25.52 19.96 -25.48
C ARG A 282 -25.11 19.51 -26.88
N GLY A 283 -25.62 18.37 -27.37
CA GLY A 283 -25.24 17.77 -28.65
C GLY A 283 -23.82 17.21 -28.67
N ILE A 284 -23.26 16.88 -27.50
CA ILE A 284 -21.89 16.37 -27.37
C ILE A 284 -21.93 14.86 -27.13
N THR A 285 -21.04 14.14 -27.81
CA THR A 285 -20.78 12.72 -27.61
C THR A 285 -19.31 12.53 -27.27
N VAL A 286 -19.01 11.67 -26.31
CA VAL A 286 -17.71 11.41 -25.73
C VAL A 286 -17.01 10.25 -26.44
N ASN A 287 -15.69 10.32 -26.52
CA ASN A 287 -14.83 9.23 -26.96
C ASN A 287 -14.84 8.14 -25.87
N PRO A 288 -15.08 6.86 -26.21
CA PRO A 288 -15.13 5.79 -25.21
C PRO A 288 -13.80 5.59 -24.45
N LEU A 289 -12.67 6.06 -24.98
CA LEU A 289 -11.39 6.03 -24.28
C LEU A 289 -11.36 7.06 -23.16
N LEU A 290 -11.30 6.57 -21.92
CA LEU A 290 -11.09 7.37 -20.71
C LEU A 290 -9.68 7.19 -20.17
N ILE A 291 -9.13 8.25 -19.58
CA ILE A 291 -7.86 8.19 -18.87
C ILE A 291 -8.12 8.36 -17.37
N PRO A 292 -7.97 7.31 -16.54
CA PRO A 292 -8.12 7.45 -15.10
C PRO A 292 -6.92 8.18 -14.48
N GLU A 293 -7.14 8.82 -13.34
CA GLU A 293 -6.12 9.46 -12.51
C GLU A 293 -5.26 10.46 -13.32
N PHE A 294 -5.92 11.29 -14.12
CA PHE A 294 -5.29 12.19 -15.07
C PHE A 294 -4.50 13.29 -14.34
N PRO A 295 -3.17 13.40 -14.54
CA PRO A 295 -2.35 14.28 -13.74
C PRO A 295 -2.47 15.74 -14.16
N LEU A 296 -2.63 16.61 -13.16
CA LEU A 296 -2.75 18.05 -13.29
C LEU A 296 -1.51 18.68 -12.65
N GLY A 297 -0.59 19.19 -13.47
CA GLY A 297 0.65 19.79 -12.98
C GLY A 297 0.36 20.97 -12.06
N GLN A 298 1.07 21.03 -10.92
CA GLN A 298 1.04 22.18 -10.03
C GLN A 298 2.11 23.18 -10.47
N ASP A 299 1.78 24.47 -10.48
CA ASP A 299 2.73 25.53 -10.77
C ASP A 299 3.92 25.48 -9.80
N ASP A 300 5.12 25.71 -10.34
CA ASP A 300 6.38 25.82 -9.58
C ASP A 300 6.80 24.61 -8.72
N THR A 301 6.08 23.50 -8.80
CA THR A 301 6.45 22.26 -8.10
C THR A 301 6.56 21.08 -9.05
N ARG A 302 7.27 20.03 -8.63
CA ARG A 302 7.30 18.74 -9.35
C ARG A 302 6.16 17.81 -8.91
N ARG A 303 5.08 18.37 -8.36
CA ARG A 303 3.92 17.63 -7.89
C ARG A 303 2.78 17.81 -8.88
N SER A 304 1.85 16.87 -8.86
CA SER A 304 0.63 16.92 -9.65
C SER A 304 -0.54 16.55 -8.76
N ASP A 305 -1.61 17.33 -8.84
CA ASP A 305 -2.94 16.86 -8.47
C ASP A 305 -3.44 15.91 -9.55
N LYS A 306 -4.63 15.33 -9.36
CA LYS A 306 -5.20 14.40 -10.33
C LYS A 306 -6.71 14.53 -10.34
N ALA A 307 -7.29 14.55 -11.54
CA ALA A 307 -8.71 14.28 -11.71
C ALA A 307 -8.92 12.77 -11.75
N ASP A 308 -10.05 12.29 -11.22
CA ASP A 308 -10.35 10.84 -11.19
C ASP A 308 -10.45 10.27 -12.61
N PHE A 309 -11.05 11.00 -13.56
CA PHE A 309 -11.02 10.66 -14.98
C PHE A 309 -10.84 11.88 -15.89
N PHE A 310 -10.34 11.61 -17.09
CA PHE A 310 -10.29 12.55 -18.20
C PHE A 310 -10.96 11.95 -19.42
N ALA A 311 -11.83 12.75 -20.04
CA ALA A 311 -12.61 12.39 -21.21
C ALA A 311 -12.51 13.48 -22.28
N VAL A 312 -12.72 13.10 -23.54
CA VAL A 312 -12.72 14.03 -24.68
C VAL A 312 -13.92 13.73 -25.55
N SER A 313 -14.61 14.77 -26.02
CA SER A 313 -15.65 14.66 -27.05
C SER A 313 -15.11 14.02 -28.34
N ARG A 314 -15.95 13.29 -29.08
CA ARG A 314 -15.55 12.64 -30.35
C ARG A 314 -15.09 13.63 -31.42
N ASP A 315 -15.64 14.83 -31.42
CA ASP A 315 -15.21 15.90 -32.33
C ASP A 315 -14.00 16.70 -31.82
N ARG A 316 -13.53 16.39 -30.61
CA ARG A 316 -12.38 16.98 -29.91
C ARG A 316 -12.50 18.47 -29.67
N ARG A 317 -13.73 18.99 -29.55
CA ARG A 317 -13.97 20.40 -29.21
C ARG A 317 -14.06 20.63 -27.71
N HIS A 318 -14.48 19.61 -26.97
CA HIS A 318 -14.60 19.62 -25.52
C HIS A 318 -13.78 18.50 -24.88
N ALA A 319 -13.22 18.79 -23.72
CA ALA A 319 -12.57 17.85 -22.82
C ALA A 319 -13.10 18.05 -21.40
N PHE A 320 -13.16 16.96 -20.64
CA PHE A 320 -13.81 16.94 -19.33
C PHE A 320 -12.86 16.35 -18.30
N LEU A 321 -12.58 17.13 -17.25
CA LEU A 321 -12.04 16.63 -16.00
C LEU A 321 -13.22 16.13 -15.17
N VAL A 322 -13.22 14.83 -14.87
CA VAL A 322 -14.31 14.21 -14.12
C VAL A 322 -13.83 13.89 -12.71
N GLU A 323 -14.50 14.47 -11.71
CA GLU A 323 -14.22 14.25 -10.29
C GLU A 323 -15.32 13.35 -9.69
N LEU A 324 -14.93 12.25 -9.06
CA LEU A 324 -15.82 11.28 -8.45
C LEU A 324 -15.79 11.41 -6.91
N LYS A 325 -16.99 11.50 -6.31
CA LYS A 325 -17.17 11.40 -4.86
C LYS A 325 -18.19 10.31 -4.55
N THR A 326 -17.91 9.48 -3.55
CA THR A 326 -18.85 8.42 -3.11
C THR A 326 -19.57 8.73 -1.80
N ASP A 327 -19.27 9.88 -1.21
CA ASP A 327 -19.96 10.44 -0.05
C ASP A 327 -20.03 11.97 -0.18
N MET A 328 -21.17 12.56 0.16
CA MET A 328 -21.37 14.02 0.12
C MET A 328 -20.44 14.76 1.09
N ASN A 329 -20.05 14.14 2.20
CA ASN A 329 -19.14 14.74 3.18
C ASN A 329 -17.69 14.83 2.66
N SER A 330 -17.38 14.16 1.55
CA SER A 330 -16.09 14.25 0.87
C SER A 330 -15.99 15.49 -0.03
N LEU A 331 -17.10 16.20 -0.27
CA LEU A 331 -17.12 17.48 -0.97
C LEU A 331 -16.70 18.57 0.03
N ARG A 332 -15.56 19.21 -0.21
CA ARG A 332 -15.07 20.33 0.61
C ARG A 332 -14.69 21.47 -0.31
N ASP A 333 -15.23 22.66 -0.05
CA ASP A 333 -15.07 23.86 -0.88
C ASP A 333 -13.62 24.17 -1.27
N THR A 334 -12.66 23.94 -0.37
CA THR A 334 -11.23 24.25 -0.59
C THR A 334 -10.47 23.18 -1.37
N GLN A 335 -11.11 22.05 -1.71
CA GLN A 335 -10.45 20.94 -2.39
C GLN A 335 -10.63 20.95 -3.91
N GLU A 336 -11.49 21.82 -4.47
CA GLU A 336 -11.73 21.87 -5.92
C GLU A 336 -10.92 22.96 -6.65
N ASP A 337 -10.20 23.81 -5.92
CA ASP A 337 -9.42 24.90 -6.51
C ASP A 337 -8.43 24.40 -7.57
N TYR A 338 -7.92 23.17 -7.44
CA TYR A 338 -6.97 22.61 -8.42
C TYR A 338 -7.63 22.28 -9.77
N LEU A 339 -8.91 21.88 -9.79
CA LEU A 339 -9.65 21.61 -11.01
C LEU A 339 -9.95 22.93 -11.74
N HIS A 340 -10.38 23.96 -11.01
CA HIS A 340 -10.59 25.29 -11.57
C HIS A 340 -9.30 25.90 -12.13
N ARG A 341 -8.18 25.82 -11.38
CA ARG A 341 -6.87 26.24 -11.91
C ARG A 341 -6.47 25.46 -13.16
N ALA A 342 -6.75 24.16 -13.22
CA ALA A 342 -6.45 23.36 -14.40
C ALA A 342 -7.27 23.82 -15.61
N VAL A 343 -8.55 24.17 -15.42
CA VAL A 343 -9.39 24.75 -16.47
C VAL A 343 -8.85 26.11 -16.94
N GLU A 344 -8.53 27.01 -16.00
CA GLU A 344 -7.99 28.34 -16.29
C GLU A 344 -6.68 28.30 -17.08
N ARG A 345 -5.80 27.33 -16.78
CA ARG A 345 -4.53 27.11 -17.50
C ARG A 345 -4.75 26.56 -18.92
N GLY A 346 -5.89 25.91 -19.15
CA GLY A 346 -6.29 25.35 -20.44
C GLY A 346 -5.51 24.11 -20.86
N MET A 347 -6.04 23.41 -21.88
CA MET A 347 -5.53 22.12 -22.33
C MET A 347 -4.05 22.13 -22.71
N ALA A 348 -3.60 23.16 -23.44
CA ALA A 348 -2.21 23.27 -23.91
C ALA A 348 -1.19 23.21 -22.76
N SER A 349 -1.48 23.90 -21.67
CA SER A 349 -0.60 23.94 -20.49
C SER A 349 -0.54 22.56 -19.80
N LEU A 350 -1.70 21.92 -19.62
CA LEU A 350 -1.77 20.58 -19.00
C LEU A 350 -0.99 19.54 -19.79
N LEU A 351 -1.12 19.55 -21.12
CA LEU A 351 -0.38 18.64 -22.00
C LEU A 351 1.13 18.91 -21.96
N CYS A 352 1.55 20.17 -21.83
CA CYS A 352 2.96 20.53 -21.64
C CYS A 352 3.51 20.02 -20.30
N ASP A 353 2.71 20.07 -19.23
CA ASP A 353 3.09 19.51 -17.93
C ASP A 353 3.27 18.00 -18.00
N ILE A 354 2.35 17.27 -18.66
CA ILE A 354 2.48 15.82 -18.86
C ILE A 354 3.78 15.48 -19.60
N ARG A 355 4.08 16.22 -20.67
CA ARG A 355 5.35 16.10 -21.39
C ARG A 355 6.55 16.35 -20.46
N SER A 356 6.49 17.37 -19.62
CA SER A 356 7.55 17.68 -18.64
C SER A 356 7.73 16.58 -17.59
N MET A 357 6.62 16.07 -17.03
CA MET A 357 6.62 14.97 -16.06
C MET A 357 7.20 13.68 -16.64
N ALA A 358 6.94 13.40 -17.92
CA ALA A 358 7.53 12.26 -18.63
C ALA A 358 9.07 12.33 -18.68
N LYS A 359 9.70 13.50 -18.52
CA LYS A 359 11.17 13.67 -18.48
C LYS A 359 11.79 13.28 -17.13
N THR A 360 11.04 12.62 -16.24
CA THR A 360 11.57 12.13 -14.96
C THR A 360 12.83 11.26 -15.11
N LYS A 361 13.77 11.41 -14.17
CA LYS A 361 15.00 10.60 -14.10
C LYS A 361 14.72 9.15 -13.73
N ASN A 362 13.59 8.87 -13.08
CA ASN A 362 13.17 7.52 -12.72
C ASN A 362 12.62 6.78 -13.96
N SER A 363 13.35 5.77 -14.44
CA SER A 363 12.99 5.01 -15.66
C SER A 363 11.65 4.28 -15.54
N ARG A 364 11.30 3.75 -14.35
CA ARG A 364 10.01 3.08 -14.11
C ARG A 364 8.84 4.06 -14.18
N ALA A 365 9.00 5.24 -13.57
CA ALA A 365 7.99 6.30 -13.65
C ALA A 365 7.85 6.80 -15.08
N ARG A 366 8.96 6.98 -15.80
CA ARG A 366 8.97 7.38 -17.22
C ARG A 366 8.18 6.42 -18.10
N ARG A 367 8.33 5.10 -17.90
CA ARG A 367 7.55 4.08 -18.63
C ARG A 367 6.05 4.21 -18.37
N LYS A 368 5.64 4.52 -17.14
CA LYS A 368 4.22 4.81 -16.83
C LYS A 368 3.72 6.05 -17.55
N TYR A 369 4.49 7.14 -17.55
CA TYR A 369 4.15 8.35 -18.30
C TYR A 369 4.12 8.11 -19.81
N PHE A 370 4.94 7.20 -20.36
CA PHE A 370 4.84 6.84 -21.77
C PHE A 370 3.49 6.19 -22.12
N HIS A 371 2.95 5.32 -21.25
CA HIS A 371 1.60 4.77 -21.46
C HIS A 371 0.52 5.86 -21.40
N LEU A 372 0.66 6.84 -20.49
CA LEU A 372 -0.23 8.01 -20.46
C LEU A 372 -0.12 8.82 -21.77
N LEU A 373 1.10 9.10 -22.25
CA LEU A 373 1.32 9.81 -23.51
C LEU A 373 0.67 9.08 -24.69
N LYS A 374 0.75 7.74 -24.73
CA LYS A 374 0.05 6.93 -25.74
C LYS A 374 -1.46 7.11 -25.68
N ALA A 375 -2.07 7.03 -24.49
CA ALA A 375 -3.51 7.23 -24.34
C ALA A 375 -3.95 8.64 -24.76
N VAL A 376 -3.18 9.67 -24.39
CA VAL A 376 -3.42 11.06 -24.81
C VAL A 376 -3.27 11.24 -26.32
N ALA A 377 -2.31 10.55 -26.95
CA ALA A 377 -2.12 10.57 -28.39
C ALA A 377 -3.23 9.82 -29.15
N GLU A 378 -3.79 8.75 -28.56
CA GLU A 378 -4.94 8.03 -29.10
C GLU A 378 -6.23 8.88 -29.08
N LEU A 379 -6.34 9.81 -28.13
CA LEU A 379 -7.34 10.89 -28.13
C LEU A 379 -7.01 12.02 -29.12
N GLU A 380 -5.93 11.87 -29.90
CA GLU A 380 -5.41 12.84 -30.86
C GLU A 380 -5.09 14.22 -30.25
N LEU A 381 -4.73 14.26 -28.96
CA LEU A 381 -4.30 15.49 -28.28
C LEU A 381 -2.79 15.70 -28.32
N MET A 382 -2.03 14.68 -28.73
CA MET A 382 -0.59 14.72 -28.89
C MET A 382 -0.14 13.91 -30.11
N ILE A 383 0.96 14.32 -30.72
CA ILE A 383 1.63 13.60 -31.79
C ILE A 383 2.97 13.13 -31.25
N LEU A 384 3.11 11.81 -31.06
CA LEU A 384 4.33 11.20 -30.54
C LEU A 384 5.32 10.91 -31.67
N PRO A 385 6.64 11.11 -31.46
CA PRO A 385 7.66 10.62 -32.38
C PRO A 385 7.63 9.09 -32.46
N VAL A 386 7.79 8.55 -33.67
CA VAL A 386 7.70 7.10 -33.94
C VAL A 386 8.74 6.30 -33.17
N GLU A 387 9.92 6.88 -32.93
CA GLU A 387 11.02 6.26 -32.20
C GLU A 387 10.90 6.37 -30.67
N LEU A 388 9.87 7.04 -30.14
CA LEU A 388 9.78 7.29 -28.70
C LEU A 388 9.66 5.98 -27.90
N GLU A 389 8.93 5.00 -28.40
CA GLU A 389 8.75 3.71 -27.73
C GLU A 389 10.08 2.98 -27.55
N ASP A 390 10.82 2.79 -28.64
CA ASP A 390 12.15 2.14 -28.65
C ASP A 390 13.11 2.85 -27.67
N ARG A 391 13.06 4.19 -27.63
CA ARG A 391 13.88 5.00 -26.71
C ARG A 391 13.46 4.90 -25.24
N ILE A 392 12.22 4.50 -24.96
CA ILE A 392 11.75 4.32 -23.58
C ILE A 392 12.16 2.94 -23.05
N TYR A 393 12.20 1.92 -23.90
CA TYR A 393 12.47 0.54 -23.49
C TYR A 393 13.92 0.09 -23.71
N ASP A 394 14.56 0.49 -24.81
CA ASP A 394 15.83 -0.09 -25.26
C ASP A 394 17.06 0.77 -24.94
N SER A 395 16.92 2.10 -24.94
CA SER A 395 18.05 3.00 -24.68
C SER A 395 17.63 4.31 -24.04
N SER A 396 18.20 4.64 -22.88
CA SER A 396 18.00 5.95 -22.24
C SER A 396 18.61 7.12 -23.02
N GLN A 397 19.50 6.86 -23.99
CA GLN A 397 20.17 7.90 -24.75
C GLN A 397 19.21 8.57 -25.73
N GLY A 398 19.07 9.90 -25.62
CA GLY A 398 18.22 10.72 -26.50
C GLY A 398 16.71 10.65 -26.21
N VAL A 399 16.29 9.96 -25.14
CA VAL A 399 14.87 9.86 -24.77
C VAL A 399 14.26 11.23 -24.44
N TYR A 400 15.02 12.14 -23.82
CA TYR A 400 14.56 13.48 -23.51
C TYR A 400 14.34 14.32 -24.77
N ASP A 401 15.24 14.21 -25.74
CA ASP A 401 15.10 14.86 -27.05
C ASP A 401 13.90 14.31 -27.83
N CYS A 402 13.57 13.03 -27.65
CA CYS A 402 12.33 12.47 -28.20
C CYS A 402 11.09 13.03 -27.51
N ILE A 403 11.08 13.11 -26.19
CA ILE A 403 9.96 13.71 -25.44
C ILE A 403 9.76 15.18 -25.83
N ASP A 404 10.84 15.94 -26.02
CA ASP A 404 10.77 17.35 -26.43
C ASP A 404 10.22 17.54 -27.85
N ARG A 405 10.30 16.52 -28.70
CA ARG A 405 9.73 16.50 -30.06
C ARG A 405 8.24 16.12 -30.11
N ILE A 406 7.61 15.77 -28.98
CA ILE A 406 6.16 15.61 -28.91
C ILE A 406 5.49 16.93 -29.28
N ARG A 407 4.59 16.89 -30.27
CA ARG A 407 3.87 18.06 -30.77
C ARG A 407 2.42 18.04 -30.30
N LEU A 408 1.86 19.22 -30.10
CA LEU A 408 0.42 19.39 -29.89
C LEU A 408 -0.24 19.74 -31.24
N PRO A 409 -1.48 19.30 -31.49
CA PRO A 409 -2.29 19.78 -32.61
C PRO A 409 -2.50 21.31 -32.55
N SER A 410 -2.86 21.91 -33.69
CA SER A 410 -3.08 23.37 -33.78
C SER A 410 -4.36 23.84 -33.08
N ALA A 411 -5.33 22.95 -32.90
CA ALA A 411 -6.57 23.19 -32.18
C ALA A 411 -6.66 22.16 -31.04
N LEU A 412 -6.93 22.65 -29.84
CA LEU A 412 -7.13 21.83 -28.65
C LEU A 412 -8.53 22.08 -28.10
N PRO A 413 -9.15 21.09 -27.45
CA PRO A 413 -10.48 21.25 -26.87
C PRO A 413 -10.50 22.28 -25.74
N ASP A 414 -11.65 22.93 -25.58
CA ASP A 414 -11.99 23.63 -24.34
C ASP A 414 -12.14 22.59 -23.22
N ILE A 415 -11.71 22.95 -22.02
CA ILE A 415 -11.71 22.04 -20.87
C ILE A 415 -12.73 22.48 -19.83
N GLU A 416 -13.51 21.54 -19.31
CA GLU A 416 -14.57 21.77 -18.34
C GLU A 416 -14.47 20.72 -17.21
N VAL A 417 -15.14 20.99 -16.09
CA VAL A 417 -15.23 20.04 -14.95
C VAL A 417 -16.64 19.47 -14.88
N ILE A 418 -16.74 18.15 -14.75
CA ILE A 418 -17.99 17.45 -14.46
C ILE A 418 -17.80 16.66 -13.17
N HIS A 419 -18.79 16.70 -12.28
CA HIS A 419 -18.75 15.92 -11.04
C HIS A 419 -19.63 14.68 -11.14
N VAL A 420 -19.22 13.59 -10.52
CA VAL A 420 -20.07 12.42 -10.27
C VAL A 420 -20.26 12.31 -8.76
N LEU A 421 -21.48 12.59 -8.30
CA LEU A 421 -21.77 12.82 -6.88
C LEU A 421 -22.94 11.94 -6.39
N PRO A 422 -23.04 11.65 -5.08
CA PRO A 422 -24.20 10.92 -4.56
C PRO A 422 -25.54 11.64 -4.77
N ALA A 423 -25.54 12.97 -4.73
CA ALA A 423 -26.72 13.79 -4.97
C ALA A 423 -26.36 15.05 -5.78
N ALA A 424 -27.31 15.56 -6.57
CA ALA A 424 -27.10 16.77 -7.34
C ALA A 424 -26.87 17.99 -6.44
N VAL A 425 -25.89 18.82 -6.81
CA VAL A 425 -25.58 20.08 -6.11
C VAL A 425 -25.95 21.25 -7.01
N LYS A 426 -26.79 22.16 -6.50
CA LYS A 426 -27.28 23.30 -7.27
C LYS A 426 -26.11 24.18 -7.72
N GLY A 427 -25.99 24.39 -9.03
CA GLY A 427 -24.97 25.25 -9.64
C GLY A 427 -23.69 24.53 -10.02
N MET A 428 -23.56 23.23 -9.73
CA MET A 428 -22.48 22.39 -10.23
C MET A 428 -22.95 21.60 -11.45
N ASP A 429 -22.08 21.45 -12.44
CA ASP A 429 -22.31 20.52 -13.54
C ASP A 429 -21.99 19.10 -13.03
N CYS A 430 -23.02 18.31 -12.76
CA CYS A 430 -22.86 17.01 -12.12
C CYS A 430 -23.84 15.94 -12.63
N ILE A 431 -23.36 14.70 -12.66
CA ILE A 431 -24.14 13.48 -12.79
C ILE A 431 -24.32 12.93 -11.37
N ASP A 432 -25.54 12.93 -10.86
CA ASP A 432 -25.80 12.32 -9.56
C ASP A 432 -25.91 10.78 -9.67
N PHE A 433 -25.88 10.09 -8.54
CA PHE A 433 -25.92 8.62 -8.52
C PHE A 433 -27.23 8.04 -9.05
N GLU A 434 -28.34 8.77 -8.99
CA GLU A 434 -29.59 8.32 -9.62
C GLU A 434 -29.48 8.38 -11.15
N GLY A 435 -28.97 9.48 -11.70
CA GLY A 435 -28.69 9.62 -13.12
C GLY A 435 -27.68 8.60 -13.63
N PHE A 436 -26.62 8.34 -12.87
CA PHE A 436 -25.63 7.31 -13.19
C PHE A 436 -26.24 5.90 -13.12
N ALA A 437 -27.01 5.59 -12.06
CA ALA A 437 -27.68 4.30 -11.89
C ALA A 437 -28.63 3.99 -13.05
N ALA A 438 -29.39 4.97 -13.54
CA ALA A 438 -30.28 4.80 -14.68
C ALA A 438 -29.54 4.40 -15.97
N VAL A 439 -28.30 4.85 -16.16
CA VAL A 439 -27.45 4.42 -17.28
C VAL A 439 -27.00 2.99 -17.08
N VAL A 440 -26.39 2.72 -15.93
CA VAL A 440 -25.75 1.45 -15.63
C VAL A 440 -26.73 0.28 -15.64
N GLU A 441 -27.98 0.50 -15.20
CA GLU A 441 -29.05 -0.51 -15.17
C GLU A 441 -29.36 -1.11 -16.56
N GLU A 442 -29.05 -0.39 -17.64
CA GLU A 442 -29.24 -0.87 -19.02
C GLU A 442 -28.21 -1.94 -19.43
N HIS A 443 -27.16 -2.18 -18.64
CA HIS A 443 -26.06 -3.08 -18.95
C HIS A 443 -26.22 -4.50 -18.34
N GLY A 444 -27.45 -4.95 -18.19
CA GLY A 444 -27.79 -6.30 -17.69
C GLY A 444 -27.52 -6.48 -16.20
N LYS A 445 -27.42 -7.74 -15.74
CA LYS A 445 -27.43 -8.08 -14.30
C LYS A 445 -26.35 -7.41 -13.45
N ILE A 446 -25.14 -7.26 -14.00
CA ILE A 446 -24.05 -6.56 -13.30
C ILE A 446 -24.38 -5.08 -13.17
N GLY A 447 -24.93 -4.50 -14.24
CA GLY A 447 -25.41 -3.13 -14.26
C GLY A 447 -26.53 -2.89 -13.24
N GLU A 448 -27.56 -3.73 -13.24
CA GLU A 448 -28.66 -3.71 -12.26
C GLU A 448 -28.14 -3.76 -10.81
N ARG A 449 -27.18 -4.65 -10.52
CA ARG A 449 -26.59 -4.74 -9.18
C ARG A 449 -25.80 -3.50 -8.80
N PHE A 450 -25.02 -2.93 -9.72
CA PHE A 450 -24.28 -1.70 -9.45
C PHE A 450 -25.22 -0.51 -9.25
N ALA A 451 -26.25 -0.37 -10.09
CA ALA A 451 -27.31 0.63 -9.94
C ALA A 451 -27.97 0.55 -8.55
N ALA A 452 -28.24 -0.65 -8.04
CA ALA A 452 -28.74 -0.85 -6.68
C ALA A 452 -27.76 -0.34 -5.60
N SER A 453 -26.45 -0.61 -5.74
CA SER A 453 -25.43 -0.06 -4.84
C SER A 453 -25.38 1.46 -4.90
N LEU A 454 -25.42 2.07 -6.08
CA LEU A 454 -25.38 3.53 -6.25
C LEU A 454 -26.57 4.20 -5.53
N ARG A 455 -27.79 3.68 -5.73
CA ARG A 455 -28.99 4.18 -5.04
C ARG A 455 -28.88 4.03 -3.52
N ASN A 456 -28.35 2.90 -3.05
CA ASN A 456 -28.08 2.70 -1.63
C ASN A 456 -27.02 3.68 -1.10
N TRP A 457 -25.96 3.95 -1.87
CA TRP A 457 -24.89 4.85 -1.48
C TRP A 457 -25.31 6.32 -1.41
N SER A 458 -26.28 6.70 -2.25
CA SER A 458 -26.98 7.98 -2.23
C SER A 458 -27.89 8.12 -1.01
N ALA A 459 -28.65 7.06 -0.68
CA ALA A 459 -29.63 7.07 0.39
C ALA A 459 -29.03 7.00 1.80
N ILE A 460 -27.91 6.29 1.97
CA ILE A 460 -27.27 6.02 3.27
C ILE A 460 -25.86 6.63 3.28
N LYS A 461 -25.58 7.54 4.22
CA LYS A 461 -24.23 8.10 4.38
C LYS A 461 -23.26 7.04 4.91
N ALA A 462 -21.99 7.13 4.54
CA ALA A 462 -20.99 6.24 5.08
C ALA A 462 -20.93 6.38 6.61
N GLY A 463 -20.88 5.24 7.31
CA GLY A 463 -20.88 5.17 8.78
C GLY A 463 -22.25 5.26 9.47
N ASP A 464 -23.35 5.62 8.78
CA ASP A 464 -24.66 5.80 9.44
C ASP A 464 -25.32 4.46 9.83
N ARG A 465 -25.37 3.50 8.90
CA ARG A 465 -26.04 2.21 9.11
C ARG A 465 -25.42 1.12 8.26
N TRP A 466 -25.20 -0.06 8.84
CA TRP A 466 -24.81 -1.25 8.08
C TRP A 466 -25.96 -1.68 7.15
N PRO A 467 -25.70 -2.04 5.88
CA PRO A 467 -26.76 -2.47 4.98
C PRO A 467 -27.53 -3.66 5.56
N ASP A 468 -28.86 -3.60 5.57
CA ASP A 468 -29.72 -4.72 6.03
C ASP A 468 -29.63 -5.93 5.09
N THR A 469 -29.05 -5.76 3.90
CA THR A 469 -28.70 -6.84 3.00
C THR A 469 -27.54 -7.61 3.59
N ALA A 470 -27.82 -8.49 4.55
CA ALA A 470 -26.93 -9.61 4.81
C ALA A 470 -26.68 -10.28 3.44
N PRO A 471 -25.41 -10.57 3.07
CA PRO A 471 -25.13 -11.27 1.82
C PRO A 471 -26.02 -12.52 1.80
N ALA A 472 -26.76 -12.71 0.70
CA ALA A 472 -27.62 -13.87 0.54
C ALA A 472 -26.73 -15.12 0.79
N LYS A 473 -27.06 -15.86 1.85
CA LYS A 473 -26.24 -16.99 2.34
C LYS A 473 -26.10 -18.10 1.31
#